data_AF-A0A2D8B0G1-F1
#
_entry.id   AF-A0A2D8B0G1-F1
#
_cell.length_a   1.000
_cell.length_b   1.000
_cell.length_c   1.000
_cell.angle_alpha   90.00
_cell.angle_beta   90.00
_cell.angle_gamma   90.00
#
_symmetry.space_group_name_H-M   'P 1'
#
loop_
_entity.id
_entity.type
_entity.pdbx_description
1 polymer ?
#
loop_
_entity_poly.entity_id
_entity_poly.type
_entity_poly.pdbx_seq_one_letter_code
_entity_poly.pdbx_strand_id
1 'polypeptide(L)'
;MDGLVFGWRSALLLAALAPLVPIGIGLVTTLRNRIANRTLAALLLVLAGIATPWMIGFAGFYDRWQGLSFVPFSLPLAVPPLLWLFAQALTRGRWPPRGAWHLAPALVQAAAKVAQVWTGYLPALATAFDLALLVSALWYGWRSLALLRAFRAFLAQERSDDRLYAGIWLSRAIIAVLALIAIAFAYKLAGLFVPLGYRGNMGQYVAVAFFALYLGIEGWRHARLDYPTMPTGVAEPPPPSGEKDWRALGEEVARRTREEGWARDPQLSLDRLARHMGLNRAYLSRALNEGLGTGFSAFVNALRSEEVARSLEAGSDTMLLDLALEAGFASKATFNRAFMQRYGMSPSTYRARLES
;
A
#
# COMPACT_ATOMS: atom_id res chain seq x y z
N MET A 1 -16.86 25.27 33.44
CA MET A 1 -15.78 24.70 32.60
C MET A 1 -14.43 24.80 33.32
N ASP A 2 -14.46 24.88 34.64
CA ASP A 2 -13.28 25.25 35.43
C ASP A 2 -12.29 24.08 35.47
N GLY A 3 -11.03 24.36 35.13
CA GLY A 3 -9.93 23.38 35.11
C GLY A 3 -9.59 22.79 33.74
N LEU A 4 -10.42 22.96 32.70
CA LEU A 4 -10.05 22.54 31.34
C LEU A 4 -9.28 23.66 30.62
N VAL A 5 -8.12 23.32 30.04
CA VAL A 5 -7.25 24.28 29.34
C VAL A 5 -6.93 23.80 27.94
N PHE A 6 -7.66 24.32 26.94
CA PHE A 6 -7.41 24.01 25.54
C PHE A 6 -6.25 24.86 24.98
N GLY A 7 -5.02 24.45 25.31
CA GLY A 7 -3.82 25.08 24.77
C GLY A 7 -3.47 24.61 23.36
N TRP A 8 -2.44 25.24 22.77
CA TRP A 8 -1.93 24.91 21.43
C TRP A 8 -1.58 23.43 21.25
N ARG A 9 -1.17 22.74 22.32
CA ARG A 9 -0.82 21.30 22.29
C ARG A 9 -2.02 20.42 21.98
N SER A 10 -3.13 20.66 22.69
CA SER A 10 -4.39 19.95 22.45
C SER A 10 -4.99 20.35 21.10
N ALA A 11 -4.93 21.64 20.75
CA ALA A 11 -5.41 22.11 19.45
C ALA A 11 -4.65 21.46 18.27
N LEU A 12 -3.33 21.32 18.37
CA LEU A 12 -2.50 20.70 17.34
C LEU A 12 -2.85 19.22 17.14
N LEU A 13 -3.00 18.46 18.23
CA LEU A 13 -3.40 17.05 18.15
C LEU A 13 -4.83 16.91 17.63
N LEU A 14 -5.75 17.76 18.08
CA LEU A 14 -7.13 17.78 17.61
C LEU A 14 -7.21 18.07 16.10
N ALA A 15 -6.42 19.02 15.60
CA ALA A 15 -6.36 19.35 14.18
C ALA A 15 -5.90 18.16 13.32
N ALA A 16 -5.02 17.31 13.84
CA ALA A 16 -4.59 16.09 13.16
C ALA A 16 -5.60 14.94 13.27
N LEU A 17 -6.29 14.81 14.41
CA LEU A 17 -7.19 13.69 14.70
C LEU A 17 -8.62 13.90 14.18
N ALA A 18 -9.16 15.13 14.23
CA ALA A 18 -10.54 15.40 13.83
C ALA A 18 -10.87 14.97 12.39
N PRO A 19 -10.00 15.20 11.38
CA PRO A 19 -10.28 14.75 10.01
C PRO A 19 -10.33 13.23 9.84
N LEU A 20 -9.78 12.45 10.79
CA LEU A 20 -9.81 10.99 10.71
C LEU A 20 -11.22 10.42 10.83
N VAL A 21 -12.14 11.15 11.46
CA VAL A 21 -13.55 10.71 11.61
C VAL A 21 -14.25 10.64 10.24
N PRO A 22 -14.38 11.74 9.46
CA PRO A 22 -15.02 11.66 8.15
C PRO A 22 -14.27 10.75 7.17
N ILE A 23 -12.92 10.70 7.24
CA ILE A 23 -12.11 9.77 6.44
C ILE A 23 -12.46 8.31 6.81
N GLY A 24 -12.50 7.98 8.10
CA GLY A 24 -12.86 6.65 8.58
C GLY A 24 -14.26 6.23 8.15
N ILE A 25 -15.24 7.13 8.27
CA ILE A 25 -16.62 6.88 7.82
C ILE A 25 -16.64 6.53 6.34
N GLY A 26 -16.04 7.34 5.47
CA GLY A 26 -16.11 7.06 4.04
C GLY A 26 -15.24 5.89 3.57
N LEU A 27 -14.18 5.52 4.31
CA LEU A 27 -13.51 4.23 4.09
C LEU A 27 -14.47 3.07 4.35
N VAL A 28 -15.22 3.09 5.46
CA VAL A 28 -16.16 2.02 5.82
C VAL A 28 -17.34 1.92 4.85
N THR A 29 -17.79 3.03 4.27
CA THR A 29 -18.90 3.06 3.29
C THR A 29 -18.45 2.73 1.86
N THR A 30 -17.15 2.77 1.56
CA THR A 30 -16.65 2.42 0.22
C THR A 30 -16.83 0.92 -0.06
N LEU A 31 -17.59 0.61 -1.11
CA LEU A 31 -17.92 -0.78 -1.49
C LEU A 31 -16.74 -1.54 -2.11
N ARG A 32 -15.89 -0.83 -2.88
CA ARG A 32 -14.65 -1.40 -3.43
C ARG A 32 -13.66 -1.67 -2.31
N ASN A 33 -12.88 -2.76 -2.44
CA ASN A 33 -11.90 -3.19 -1.44
C ASN A 33 -12.43 -3.18 0.01
N ARG A 34 -13.71 -3.52 0.21
CA ARG A 34 -14.43 -3.32 1.49
C ARG A 34 -13.65 -3.83 2.71
N ILE A 35 -13.04 -5.01 2.61
CA ILE A 35 -12.25 -5.59 3.71
C ILE A 35 -11.00 -4.74 3.99
N ALA A 36 -10.27 -4.31 2.96
CA ALA A 36 -9.09 -3.46 3.11
C ALA A 36 -9.48 -2.10 3.72
N ASN A 37 -10.50 -1.44 3.18
CA ASN A 37 -10.92 -0.12 3.67
C ASN A 37 -11.41 -0.16 5.13
N ARG A 38 -12.14 -1.20 5.53
CA ARG A 38 -12.53 -1.41 6.94
C ARG A 38 -11.32 -1.67 7.86
N THR A 39 -10.35 -2.44 7.37
CA THR A 39 -9.11 -2.70 8.12
C THR A 39 -8.30 -1.43 8.31
N LEU A 40 -8.21 -0.60 7.28
CA LEU A 40 -7.56 0.71 7.36
C LEU A 40 -8.30 1.64 8.32
N ALA A 41 -9.63 1.70 8.27
CA ALA A 41 -10.41 2.50 9.21
C ALA A 41 -10.17 2.06 10.67
N ALA A 42 -10.09 0.75 10.93
CA ALA A 42 -9.72 0.21 12.24
C ALA A 42 -8.29 0.61 12.65
N LEU A 43 -7.33 0.59 11.72
CA LEU A 43 -5.97 1.06 11.97
C LEU A 43 -5.92 2.56 12.31
N LEU A 44 -6.67 3.40 11.58
CA LEU A 44 -6.76 4.84 11.86
C LEU A 44 -7.38 5.10 13.24
N LEU A 45 -8.40 4.32 13.63
CA LEU A 45 -8.99 4.39 14.96
C LEU A 45 -7.96 4.05 16.06
N VAL A 46 -7.15 3.00 15.87
CA VAL A 46 -6.08 2.64 16.80
C VAL A 46 -5.03 3.74 16.89
N LEU A 47 -4.57 4.29 15.75
CA LEU A 47 -3.58 5.37 15.74
C LEU A 47 -4.12 6.65 16.43
N ALA A 48 -5.39 6.98 16.19
CA ALA A 48 -6.06 8.07 16.89
C ALA A 48 -6.15 7.80 18.40
N GLY A 49 -6.48 6.56 18.79
CA GLY A 49 -6.49 6.12 20.18
C GLY A 49 -5.13 6.24 20.88
N ILE A 50 -4.02 6.02 20.17
CA ILE A 50 -2.66 6.20 20.72
C ILE A 50 -2.38 7.68 21.06
N ALA A 51 -2.83 8.62 20.22
CA ALA A 51 -2.62 10.05 20.41
C ALA A 51 -3.68 10.70 21.33
N THR A 52 -4.86 10.09 21.49
CA THR A 52 -5.99 10.65 22.25
C THR A 52 -5.65 10.95 23.72
N PRO A 53 -4.99 10.06 24.49
CA PRO A 53 -4.55 10.36 25.86
C PRO A 53 -3.77 11.66 25.97
N TRP A 54 -2.93 11.94 24.98
CA TRP A 54 -2.10 13.14 24.97
C TRP A 54 -2.92 14.39 24.72
N MET A 55 -3.84 14.33 23.76
CA MET A 55 -4.74 15.43 23.41
C MET A 55 -5.61 15.84 24.61
N ILE A 56 -6.28 14.87 25.24
CA ILE A 56 -7.19 15.13 26.37
C ILE A 56 -6.42 15.43 27.66
N GLY A 57 -5.24 14.81 27.86
CA GLY A 57 -4.40 15.07 29.01
C GLY A 57 -3.81 16.48 29.00
N PHE A 58 -3.38 17.01 27.85
CA PHE A 58 -2.99 18.42 27.75
C PHE A 58 -4.16 19.39 27.98
N ALA A 59 -5.40 18.93 27.80
CA ALA A 59 -6.60 19.71 28.05
C ALA A 59 -7.09 19.65 29.52
N GLY A 60 -6.40 18.91 30.40
CA GLY A 60 -6.77 18.77 31.82
C GLY A 60 -7.85 17.73 32.10
N PHE A 61 -8.17 16.85 31.15
CA PHE A 61 -9.25 15.85 31.34
C PHE A 61 -8.93 14.84 32.43
N TYR A 62 -7.67 14.43 32.59
CA TYR A 62 -7.28 13.47 33.62
C TYR A 62 -7.39 14.03 35.04
N ASP A 63 -7.19 15.33 35.20
CA ASP A 63 -7.33 16.00 36.50
C ASP A 63 -8.79 16.00 36.97
N ARG A 64 -9.72 16.15 36.02
CA ARG A 64 -11.16 16.15 36.30
C ARG A 64 -11.78 14.76 36.35
N TRP A 65 -11.35 13.87 35.46
CA TRP A 65 -11.88 12.52 35.32
C TRP A 65 -10.75 11.50 35.38
N GLN A 66 -10.29 11.21 36.60
CA GLN A 66 -9.16 10.31 36.85
C GLN A 66 -9.38 8.90 36.26
N GLY A 67 -10.63 8.45 36.16
CA GLY A 67 -10.99 7.17 35.54
C GLY A 67 -10.60 7.04 34.06
N LEU A 68 -10.41 8.16 33.35
CA LEU A 68 -9.96 8.15 31.95
C LEU A 68 -8.59 7.51 31.78
N SER A 69 -7.73 7.52 32.81
CA SER A 69 -6.37 6.97 32.76
C SER A 69 -6.36 5.46 32.47
N PHE A 70 -7.47 4.78 32.76
CA PHE A 70 -7.62 3.33 32.61
C PHE A 70 -8.36 2.93 31.33
N VAL A 71 -8.95 3.89 30.61
CA VAL A 71 -9.59 3.62 29.33
C VAL A 71 -8.51 3.18 28.34
N PRO A 72 -8.67 2.01 27.68
CA PRO A 72 -7.63 1.44 26.81
C PRO A 72 -7.59 2.13 25.44
N PHE A 73 -7.46 3.46 25.42
CA PHE A 73 -7.35 4.24 24.18
C PHE A 73 -6.13 3.81 23.35
N SER A 74 -4.99 3.59 24.02
CA SER A 74 -3.71 3.32 23.37
C SER A 74 -3.42 1.83 23.30
N LEU A 75 -3.59 1.26 22.09
CA LEU A 75 -3.37 -0.16 21.79
C LEU A 75 -2.32 -0.35 20.67
N PRO A 76 -1.06 0.05 20.88
CA PRO A 76 -0.03 -0.01 19.83
C PRO A 76 0.23 -1.43 19.32
N LEU A 77 -0.05 -2.48 20.10
CA LEU A 77 0.10 -3.87 19.63
C LEU A 77 -0.85 -4.24 18.48
N ALA A 78 -1.93 -3.48 18.26
CA ALA A 78 -2.80 -3.66 17.11
C ALA A 78 -2.21 -3.09 15.81
N VAL A 79 -1.27 -2.14 15.89
CA VAL A 79 -0.77 -1.40 14.71
C VAL A 79 -0.06 -2.32 13.70
N PRO A 80 0.99 -3.08 14.07
CA PRO A 80 1.66 -3.95 13.11
C PRO A 80 0.78 -5.03 12.46
N PRO A 81 -0.06 -5.80 13.20
CA PRO A 81 -0.92 -6.79 12.57
C PRO A 81 -2.02 -6.16 11.70
N LEU A 82 -2.59 -5.01 12.08
CA LEU A 82 -3.57 -4.32 11.22
C LEU A 82 -2.96 -3.82 9.91
N LEU A 83 -1.72 -3.32 9.92
CA LEU A 83 -1.01 -2.96 8.69
C LEU A 83 -0.81 -4.16 7.77
N TRP A 84 -0.43 -5.30 8.32
CA TRP A 84 -0.26 -6.53 7.55
C TRP A 84 -1.60 -7.09 7.04
N LEU A 85 -2.64 -7.10 7.87
CA LEU A 85 -3.99 -7.49 7.46
C LEU A 85 -4.54 -6.57 6.37
N PHE A 86 -4.26 -5.28 6.44
CA PHE A 86 -4.58 -4.32 5.40
C PHE A 86 -3.85 -4.66 4.09
N ALA A 87 -2.54 -4.90 4.13
CA ALA A 87 -1.76 -5.31 2.96
C ALA A 87 -2.29 -6.63 2.35
N GLN A 88 -2.67 -7.61 3.18
CA GLN A 88 -3.29 -8.86 2.73
C GLN A 88 -4.64 -8.61 2.06
N ALA A 89 -5.51 -7.83 2.69
CA ALA A 89 -6.83 -7.50 2.15
C ALA A 89 -6.72 -6.75 0.82
N LEU A 90 -5.77 -5.83 0.70
CA LEU A 90 -5.55 -5.02 -0.50
C LEU A 90 -5.01 -5.86 -1.67
N THR A 91 -4.08 -6.78 -1.40
CA THR A 91 -3.38 -7.54 -2.45
C THR A 91 -4.06 -8.85 -2.81
N ARG A 92 -4.84 -9.44 -1.89
CA ARG A 92 -5.48 -10.76 -2.07
C ARG A 92 -7.00 -10.70 -1.95
N GLY A 93 -7.57 -9.51 -1.72
CA GLY A 93 -9.01 -9.30 -1.57
C GLY A 93 -9.60 -9.78 -0.23
N ARG A 94 -8.82 -10.42 0.64
CA ARG A 94 -9.29 -11.01 1.90
C ARG A 94 -8.20 -11.07 2.97
N TRP A 95 -8.64 -11.19 4.22
CA TRP A 95 -7.75 -11.59 5.31
C TRP A 95 -7.32 -13.07 5.14
N PRO A 96 -6.15 -13.44 5.67
CA PRO A 96 -5.77 -14.85 5.75
C PRO A 96 -6.71 -15.64 6.67
N PRO A 97 -6.76 -16.98 6.54
CA PRO A 97 -7.42 -17.83 7.52
C PRO A 97 -6.89 -17.51 8.92
N ARG A 98 -7.80 -17.41 9.91
CA ARG A 98 -7.46 -17.01 11.29
C ARG A 98 -6.82 -15.61 11.41
N GLY A 99 -7.02 -14.72 10.43
CA GLY A 99 -6.50 -13.35 10.44
C GLY A 99 -6.80 -12.57 11.72
N ALA A 100 -7.98 -12.75 12.33
CA ALA A 100 -8.37 -12.07 13.56
C ALA A 100 -7.50 -12.46 14.79
N TRP A 101 -6.92 -13.66 14.82
CA TRP A 101 -6.06 -14.10 15.93
C TRP A 101 -4.79 -13.28 16.08
N HIS A 102 -4.35 -12.64 15.00
CA HIS A 102 -3.21 -11.73 15.03
C HIS A 102 -3.49 -10.46 15.87
N LEU A 103 -4.76 -10.18 16.20
CA LEU A 103 -5.16 -9.08 17.09
C LEU A 103 -5.27 -9.49 18.57
N ALA A 104 -5.12 -10.77 18.91
CA ALA A 104 -5.21 -11.25 20.29
C ALA A 104 -4.23 -10.53 21.25
N PRO A 105 -2.96 -10.25 20.88
CA PRO A 105 -2.06 -9.49 21.76
C PRO A 105 -2.57 -8.09 22.12
N ALA A 106 -3.28 -7.43 21.20
CA ALA A 106 -3.88 -6.12 21.47
C ALA A 106 -5.08 -6.22 22.42
N LEU A 107 -5.88 -7.28 22.32
CA LEU A 107 -6.97 -7.56 23.26
C LEU A 107 -6.44 -7.86 24.66
N VAL A 108 -5.35 -8.63 24.75
CA VAL A 108 -4.64 -8.88 26.03
C VAL A 108 -4.11 -7.57 26.62
N GLN A 109 -3.53 -6.69 25.80
CA GLN A 109 -3.10 -5.36 26.23
C GLN A 109 -4.26 -4.49 26.74
N ALA A 110 -5.41 -4.53 26.06
CA ALA A 110 -6.61 -3.81 26.49
C ALA A 110 -7.12 -4.34 27.84
N ALA A 111 -7.25 -5.66 27.98
CA ALA A 111 -7.69 -6.30 29.22
C ALA A 111 -6.73 -5.99 30.39
N ALA A 112 -5.42 -6.05 30.15
CA ALA A 112 -4.41 -5.68 31.13
C ALA A 112 -4.53 -4.21 31.58
N LYS A 113 -4.78 -3.27 30.66
CA LYS A 113 -4.99 -1.85 31.00
C LYS A 113 -6.23 -1.63 31.86
N VAL A 114 -7.31 -2.36 31.58
CA VAL A 114 -8.53 -2.30 32.42
C VAL A 114 -8.29 -2.92 33.79
N ALA A 115 -7.57 -4.04 33.87
CA ALA A 115 -7.25 -4.70 35.13
C ALA A 115 -6.41 -3.82 36.08
N GLN A 116 -5.59 -2.92 35.54
CA GLN A 116 -4.80 -1.96 36.33
C GLN A 116 -5.63 -1.05 37.24
N VAL A 117 -6.94 -0.90 36.98
CA VAL A 117 -7.87 -0.22 37.91
C VAL A 117 -7.87 -0.88 39.29
N TRP A 118 -7.75 -2.21 39.32
CA TRP A 118 -7.86 -3.02 40.53
C TRP A 118 -6.49 -3.45 41.05
N THR A 119 -5.57 -3.76 40.14
CA THR A 119 -4.25 -4.31 40.50
C THR A 119 -3.16 -3.26 40.69
N GLY A 120 -3.43 -2.01 40.31
CA GLY A 120 -2.40 -0.97 40.18
C GLY A 120 -1.47 -1.18 38.99
N TYR A 121 -0.50 -0.28 38.84
CA TYR A 121 0.47 -0.30 37.75
C TYR A 121 1.52 -1.39 37.96
N LEU A 122 1.73 -2.23 36.93
CA LEU A 122 2.71 -3.32 36.93
C LEU A 122 3.82 -3.06 35.90
N PRO A 123 5.02 -2.61 36.31
CA PRO A 123 6.10 -2.25 35.39
C PRO A 123 6.52 -3.41 34.46
N ALA A 124 6.62 -4.63 35.00
CA ALA A 124 7.02 -5.81 34.22
C ALA A 124 6.09 -6.08 33.04
N LEU A 125 4.78 -5.85 33.22
CA LEU A 125 3.78 -6.03 32.18
C LEU A 125 3.91 -4.96 31.08
N ALA A 126 4.24 -3.72 31.47
CA ALA A 126 4.52 -2.65 30.51
C ALA A 126 5.75 -2.96 29.64
N THR A 127 6.85 -3.42 30.26
CA THR A 127 8.06 -3.86 29.55
C THR A 127 7.78 -5.03 28.62
N ALA A 128 6.97 -6.01 29.05
CA ALA A 128 6.59 -7.14 28.21
C ALA A 128 5.82 -6.70 26.95
N PHE A 129 4.87 -5.77 27.09
CA PHE A 129 4.14 -5.23 25.94
C PHE A 129 5.02 -4.43 24.98
N ASP A 130 6.02 -3.73 25.51
CA ASP A 130 7.00 -3.01 24.69
C ASP A 130 7.85 -3.98 23.86
N LEU A 131 8.41 -5.01 24.47
CA LEU A 131 9.17 -6.02 23.75
C LEU A 131 8.30 -6.74 22.72
N ALA A 132 7.05 -7.07 23.08
CA ALA A 132 6.08 -7.65 22.16
C ALA A 132 5.79 -6.71 20.97
N LEU A 133 5.75 -5.39 21.18
CA LEU A 133 5.55 -4.41 20.13
C LEU A 133 6.73 -4.37 19.15
N LEU A 134 7.98 -4.42 19.63
CA LEU A 134 9.15 -4.50 18.75
C LEU A 134 9.14 -5.76 17.91
N VAL A 135 8.94 -6.92 18.55
CA VAL A 135 8.90 -8.21 17.84
C VAL A 135 7.77 -8.22 16.79
N SER A 136 6.58 -7.77 17.19
CA SER A 136 5.43 -7.61 16.30
C SER A 136 5.73 -6.67 15.13
N ALA A 137 6.31 -5.50 15.39
CA ALA A 137 6.65 -4.51 14.38
C ALA A 137 7.63 -5.07 13.34
N LEU A 138 8.73 -5.70 13.79
CA LEU A 138 9.72 -6.30 12.88
C LEU A 138 9.12 -7.43 12.05
N TRP A 139 8.36 -8.33 12.70
CA TRP A 139 7.76 -9.48 12.03
C TRP A 139 6.71 -9.08 10.98
N TYR A 140 5.70 -8.31 11.37
CA TYR A 140 4.64 -7.89 10.46
C TYR A 140 5.14 -6.85 9.44
N GLY A 141 6.10 -6.01 9.80
CA GLY A 141 6.76 -5.09 8.88
C GLY A 141 7.45 -5.84 7.75
N TRP A 142 8.31 -6.82 8.09
CA TRP A 142 8.97 -7.67 7.10
C TRP A 142 7.96 -8.44 6.23
N ARG A 143 6.96 -9.10 6.83
CA ARG A 143 5.93 -9.84 6.08
C ARG A 143 5.14 -8.94 5.12
N SER A 144 4.80 -7.73 5.55
CA SER A 144 4.05 -6.77 4.72
C SER A 144 4.90 -6.27 3.55
N LEU A 145 6.17 -5.95 3.78
CA LEU A 145 7.08 -5.53 2.72
C LEU A 145 7.38 -6.66 1.73
N ALA A 146 7.58 -7.89 2.22
CA ALA A 146 7.75 -9.07 1.37
C ALA A 146 6.51 -9.33 0.50
N LEU A 147 5.31 -9.24 1.09
CA LEU A 147 4.04 -9.36 0.37
C LEU A 147 3.90 -8.30 -0.73
N LEU A 148 4.22 -7.03 -0.44
CA LEU A 148 4.13 -5.96 -1.43
C LEU A 148 5.18 -6.08 -2.54
N ARG A 149 6.36 -6.64 -2.26
CA ARG A 149 7.33 -6.97 -3.30
C ARG A 149 6.80 -8.07 -4.22
N ALA A 150 6.27 -9.15 -3.65
CA ALA A 150 5.65 -10.23 -4.43
C ALA A 150 4.45 -9.71 -5.25
N PHE A 151 3.64 -8.81 -4.70
CA PHE A 151 2.52 -8.19 -5.39
C PHE A 151 2.94 -7.35 -6.58
N ARG A 152 4.02 -6.57 -6.45
CA ARG A 152 4.59 -5.82 -7.58
C ARG A 152 5.13 -6.73 -8.68
N ALA A 153 5.79 -7.83 -8.31
CA ALA A 153 6.27 -8.82 -9.27
C ALA A 153 5.11 -9.45 -10.05
N PHE A 154 4.00 -9.76 -9.36
CA PHE A 154 2.76 -10.22 -9.99
C PHE A 154 2.16 -9.16 -10.93
N LEU A 155 2.01 -7.91 -10.49
CA LEU A 155 1.46 -6.84 -11.33
C LEU A 155 2.27 -6.62 -12.61
N ALA A 156 3.60 -6.70 -12.52
CA ALA A 156 4.49 -6.56 -13.67
C ALA A 156 4.28 -7.64 -14.74
N GLN A 157 3.72 -8.80 -14.38
CA GLN A 157 3.40 -9.88 -15.33
C GLN A 157 1.99 -9.79 -15.90
N GLU A 158 1.11 -9.00 -15.30
CA GLU A 158 -0.34 -9.04 -15.58
C GLU A 158 -0.88 -7.76 -16.20
N ARG A 159 -0.18 -6.65 -15.99
CA ARG A 159 -0.65 -5.31 -16.33
C ARG A 159 0.47 -4.43 -16.87
N SER A 160 0.10 -3.55 -17.79
CA SER A 160 1.01 -2.55 -18.35
C SER A 160 1.01 -1.22 -17.57
N ASP A 161 -0.03 -0.99 -16.75
CA ASP A 161 -0.24 0.13 -15.83
C ASP A 161 0.06 -0.24 -14.36
N ASP A 162 0.95 -1.22 -14.16
CA ASP A 162 1.34 -1.81 -12.87
C ASP A 162 1.62 -0.77 -11.76
N ARG A 163 2.28 0.33 -12.11
CA ARG A 163 2.68 1.40 -11.17
C ARG A 163 1.53 2.03 -10.41
N LEU A 164 0.35 2.15 -11.02
CA LEU A 164 -0.83 2.73 -10.37
C LEU A 164 -1.27 1.88 -9.16
N TYR A 165 -1.12 0.57 -9.27
CA TYR A 165 -1.54 -0.41 -8.27
C TYR A 165 -0.39 -0.94 -7.40
N ALA A 166 0.84 -0.46 -7.61
CA ALA A 166 2.04 -0.99 -6.96
C ALA A 166 2.10 -0.80 -5.43
N GLY A 167 1.17 -0.03 -4.84
CA GLY A 167 1.10 0.17 -3.38
C GLY A 167 2.38 0.75 -2.78
N ILE A 168 3.08 1.62 -3.51
CA ILE A 168 4.34 2.25 -3.06
C ILE A 168 4.11 3.09 -1.79
N TRP A 169 3.00 3.81 -1.75
CA TRP A 169 2.57 4.60 -0.60
C TRP A 169 2.48 3.72 0.67
N LEU A 170 1.97 2.49 0.55
CA LEU A 170 1.84 1.57 1.67
C LEU A 170 3.20 1.07 2.18
N SER A 171 4.17 0.84 1.29
CA SER A 171 5.54 0.54 1.73
C SER A 171 6.16 1.70 2.50
N ARG A 172 5.95 2.94 2.05
CA ARG A 172 6.40 4.15 2.77
C ARG A 172 5.72 4.26 4.14
N ALA A 173 4.41 4.00 4.20
CA ALA A 173 3.66 3.98 5.46
C ALA A 173 4.16 2.92 6.44
N ILE A 174 4.45 1.69 5.97
CA ILE A 174 5.03 0.64 6.82
C ILE A 174 6.39 1.07 7.37
N ILE A 175 7.27 1.61 6.52
CA ILE A 175 8.60 2.09 6.95
C ILE A 175 8.44 3.23 7.96
N ALA A 176 7.52 4.17 7.74
CA ALA A 176 7.24 5.26 8.65
C ALA A 176 6.73 4.76 10.01
N VAL A 177 5.87 3.73 10.05
CA VAL A 177 5.45 3.09 11.32
C VAL A 177 6.63 2.47 12.04
N LEU A 178 7.49 1.73 11.34
CA LEU A 178 8.71 1.16 11.95
C LEU A 178 9.61 2.25 12.52
N ALA A 179 9.76 3.37 11.79
CA ALA A 179 10.52 4.53 12.27
C ALA A 179 9.87 5.18 13.50
N LEU A 180 8.55 5.37 13.51
CA LEU A 180 7.82 5.92 14.66
C LEU A 180 7.95 5.03 15.91
N ILE A 181 7.89 3.71 15.73
CA ILE A 181 8.11 2.75 16.82
C ILE A 181 9.57 2.85 17.29
N ALA A 182 10.55 2.86 16.38
CA ALA A 182 11.95 3.02 16.74
C ALA A 182 12.21 4.33 17.50
N ILE A 183 11.60 5.45 17.08
CA ILE A 183 11.65 6.73 17.78
C ILE A 183 11.04 6.59 19.18
N ALA A 184 9.87 5.95 19.32
CA ALA A 184 9.25 5.75 20.63
C ALA A 184 10.17 4.96 21.59
N PHE A 185 10.89 3.95 21.08
CA PHE A 185 11.91 3.24 21.86
C PHE A 185 13.13 4.09 22.18
N ALA A 186 13.58 4.93 21.26
CA ALA A 186 14.67 5.89 21.51
C ALA A 186 14.30 6.89 22.62
N TYR A 187 13.06 7.39 22.64
CA TYR A 187 12.54 8.25 23.73
C TYR A 187 12.56 7.54 25.08
N LYS A 188 12.19 6.25 25.12
CA LYS A 188 12.24 5.44 26.35
C LYS A 188 13.67 5.22 26.83
N LEU A 189 14.57 4.91 25.90
CA LEU A 189 15.99 4.72 26.21
C LEU A 189 16.63 6.02 26.73
N ALA A 190 16.34 7.15 26.07
CA ALA A 190 16.76 8.47 26.54
C ALA A 190 16.17 8.79 27.92
N GLY A 191 14.92 8.37 28.17
CA GLY A 191 14.24 8.48 29.45
C GLY A 191 14.95 7.79 30.62
N LEU A 192 15.83 6.81 30.36
CA LEU A 192 16.66 6.19 31.40
C LEU A 192 17.77 7.12 31.90
N PHE A 193 18.16 8.12 31.11
CA PHE A 193 19.22 9.07 31.43
C PHE A 193 18.68 10.47 31.75
N VAL A 194 17.61 10.89 31.05
CA VAL A 194 16.99 12.22 31.18
C VAL A 194 15.48 12.06 31.31
N PRO A 195 14.87 12.40 32.46
CA PRO A 195 13.42 12.29 32.64
C PRO A 195 12.69 13.35 31.81
N LEU A 196 12.28 12.98 30.59
CA LEU A 196 11.56 13.86 29.65
C LEU A 196 10.20 14.34 30.18
N GLY A 197 9.62 13.60 31.13
CA GLY A 197 8.29 13.86 31.68
C GLY A 197 7.18 13.81 30.62
N TYR A 198 6.00 14.27 30.98
CA TYR A 198 4.86 14.30 30.06
C TYR A 198 5.15 15.22 28.85
N ARG A 199 5.56 16.47 29.08
CA ARG A 199 5.78 17.45 28.00
C ARG A 199 6.89 17.05 27.03
N GLY A 200 7.99 16.49 27.50
CA GLY A 200 9.10 16.07 26.64
C GLY A 200 8.72 14.92 25.70
N ASN A 201 7.78 14.07 26.10
CA ASN A 201 7.28 12.97 25.26
C ASN A 201 6.29 13.42 24.18
N MET A 202 5.85 14.68 24.16
CA MET A 202 4.82 15.15 23.24
C MET A 202 5.15 14.91 21.75
N GLY A 203 6.42 15.13 21.36
CA GLY A 203 6.82 15.14 19.94
C GLY A 203 6.47 13.85 19.20
N GLN A 204 6.69 12.69 19.81
CA GLN A 204 6.36 11.39 19.20
C GLN A 204 4.85 11.20 18.98
N TYR A 205 3.98 11.71 19.86
CA TYR A 205 2.53 11.57 19.70
C TYR A 205 1.95 12.56 18.70
N VAL A 206 2.57 13.74 18.55
CA VAL A 206 2.30 14.63 17.41
C VAL A 206 2.68 13.92 16.12
N ALA A 207 3.86 13.30 16.06
CA ALA A 207 4.29 12.54 14.88
C ALA A 207 3.32 11.40 14.53
N VAL A 208 2.83 10.65 15.53
CA VAL A 208 1.79 9.61 15.34
C VAL A 208 0.49 10.20 14.82
N ALA A 209 0.00 11.32 15.37
CA ALA A 209 -1.25 11.94 14.94
C ALA A 209 -1.19 12.45 13.49
N PHE A 210 -0.11 13.15 13.12
CA PHE A 210 0.08 13.62 11.75
C PHE A 210 0.36 12.48 10.78
N PHE A 211 1.04 11.42 11.21
CA PHE A 211 1.19 10.20 10.42
C PHE A 211 -0.17 9.52 10.19
N ALA A 212 -1.03 9.45 11.20
CA ALA A 212 -2.39 8.92 11.06
C ALA A 212 -3.20 9.72 10.03
N LEU A 213 -3.10 11.06 10.07
CA LEU A 213 -3.71 11.94 9.07
C LEU A 213 -3.20 11.67 7.66
N TYR A 214 -1.86 11.65 7.49
CA TYR A 214 -1.22 11.28 6.23
C TYR A 214 -1.72 9.93 5.71
N LEU A 215 -1.74 8.91 6.57
CA LEU A 215 -2.18 7.57 6.22
C LEU A 215 -3.66 7.54 5.82
N GLY A 216 -4.50 8.32 6.51
CA GLY A 216 -5.91 8.47 6.19
C GLY A 216 -6.14 9.09 4.81
N ILE A 217 -5.41 10.16 4.50
CA ILE A 217 -5.50 10.84 3.19
C ILE A 217 -5.02 9.92 2.06
N GLU A 218 -3.85 9.29 2.23
CA GLU A 218 -3.31 8.34 1.25
C GLU A 218 -4.24 7.15 1.05
N GLY A 219 -4.76 6.59 2.14
CA GLY A 219 -5.70 5.48 2.09
C GLY A 219 -7.00 5.84 1.37
N TRP A 220 -7.58 7.00 1.66
CA TRP A 220 -8.76 7.50 0.96
C TRP A 220 -8.51 7.67 -0.55
N ARG A 221 -7.36 8.25 -0.93
CA ARG A 221 -6.98 8.46 -2.34
C ARG A 221 -6.97 7.15 -3.13
N HIS A 222 -6.60 6.03 -2.50
CA HIS A 222 -6.53 4.73 -3.16
C HIS A 222 -7.73 3.81 -2.87
N ALA A 223 -8.67 4.22 -2.00
CA ALA A 223 -9.77 3.37 -1.53
C ALA A 223 -10.69 2.86 -2.65
N ARG A 224 -10.81 3.62 -3.74
CA ARG A 224 -11.69 3.34 -4.89
C ARG A 224 -11.00 2.68 -6.08
N LEU A 225 -9.67 2.52 -6.04
CA LEU A 225 -8.93 1.85 -7.10
C LEU A 225 -9.26 0.36 -7.11
N ASP A 226 -9.47 -0.22 -8.29
CA ASP A 226 -9.69 -1.66 -8.44
C ASP A 226 -8.34 -2.38 -8.41
N TYR A 227 -7.85 -2.68 -7.20
CA TYR A 227 -6.62 -3.43 -7.04
C TYR A 227 -6.77 -4.84 -7.62
N PRO A 228 -5.90 -5.25 -8.57
CA PRO A 228 -5.86 -6.63 -9.03
C PRO A 228 -5.58 -7.56 -7.85
N THR A 229 -6.30 -8.67 -7.76
CA THR A 229 -6.09 -9.64 -6.69
C THR A 229 -5.08 -10.70 -7.11
N MET A 230 -4.03 -10.88 -6.30
CA MET A 230 -3.09 -11.98 -6.47
C MET A 230 -3.79 -13.31 -6.15
N PRO A 231 -3.72 -14.31 -7.04
CA PRO A 231 -4.23 -15.65 -6.78
C PRO A 231 -3.63 -16.22 -5.49
N THR A 232 -4.46 -16.87 -4.67
CA THR A 232 -4.02 -17.54 -3.45
C THR A 232 -4.13 -19.04 -3.67
N GLY A 233 -3.03 -19.67 -4.09
CA GLY A 233 -2.87 -21.12 -4.03
C GLY A 233 -3.94 -21.93 -4.78
N VAL A 234 -4.15 -21.63 -6.06
CA VAL A 234 -4.55 -22.60 -7.08
C VAL A 234 -3.78 -22.19 -8.33
N ALA A 235 -2.79 -22.98 -8.74
CA ALA A 235 -2.23 -22.84 -10.07
C ALA A 235 -3.39 -23.03 -11.04
N GLU A 236 -3.56 -22.12 -12.00
CA GLU A 236 -4.45 -22.36 -13.13
C GLU A 236 -4.11 -23.77 -13.65
N PRO A 237 -5.10 -24.67 -13.78
CA PRO A 237 -4.82 -26.06 -14.13
C PRO A 237 -3.87 -26.07 -15.33
N PRO A 238 -2.79 -26.89 -15.29
CA PRO A 238 -1.82 -26.88 -16.35
C PRO A 238 -2.58 -27.01 -17.68
N PRO A 239 -2.35 -26.08 -18.62
CA PRO A 239 -3.02 -26.13 -19.92
C PRO A 239 -2.92 -27.54 -20.48
N PRO A 240 -3.98 -28.03 -21.16
CA PRO A 240 -4.01 -29.39 -21.66
C PRO A 240 -2.70 -29.70 -22.39
N SER A 241 -2.08 -30.81 -21.99
CA SER A 241 -0.85 -31.33 -22.56
C SER A 241 -1.13 -31.84 -23.97
N GLY A 242 -1.13 -30.94 -24.94
CA GLY A 242 -0.94 -31.25 -26.34
C GLY A 242 0.29 -30.49 -26.84
N GLU A 243 0.96 -31.01 -27.87
CA GLU A 243 1.91 -30.27 -28.69
C GLU A 243 1.17 -29.10 -29.36
N LYS A 244 0.98 -28.01 -28.62
CA LYS A 244 0.54 -26.75 -29.18
C LYS A 244 1.78 -25.95 -29.55
N ASP A 245 1.79 -25.45 -30.77
CA ASP A 245 2.80 -24.50 -31.21
C ASP A 245 2.56 -23.15 -30.52
N TRP A 246 3.17 -23.00 -29.34
CA TRP A 246 3.10 -21.78 -28.56
C TRP A 246 3.71 -20.59 -29.30
N ARG A 247 4.71 -20.83 -30.15
CA ARG A 247 5.34 -19.78 -30.94
C ARG A 247 4.36 -19.24 -31.97
N ALA A 248 3.69 -20.11 -32.73
CA ALA A 248 2.65 -19.69 -33.68
C ALA A 248 1.51 -18.93 -32.99
N LEU A 249 1.05 -19.41 -31.82
CA LEU A 249 0.00 -18.71 -31.06
C LEU A 249 0.50 -17.35 -30.53
N GLY A 250 1.73 -17.26 -30.06
CA GLY A 250 2.35 -16.02 -29.61
C GLY A 250 2.47 -15.00 -30.74
N GLU A 251 2.95 -15.42 -31.92
CA GLU A 251 3.06 -14.58 -33.12
C GLU A 251 1.67 -14.10 -33.58
N GLU A 252 0.65 -14.96 -33.53
CA GLU A 252 -0.73 -14.59 -33.85
C GLU A 252 -1.31 -13.56 -32.87
N VAL A 253 -1.06 -13.74 -31.56
CA VAL A 253 -1.43 -12.76 -30.53
C VAL A 253 -0.75 -11.42 -30.81
N ALA A 254 0.56 -11.42 -31.15
CA ALA A 254 1.30 -10.22 -31.48
C ALA A 254 0.72 -9.49 -32.69
N ARG A 255 0.42 -10.24 -33.75
CA ARG A 255 -0.16 -9.74 -34.99
C ARG A 255 -1.52 -9.09 -34.74
N ARG A 256 -2.47 -9.81 -34.14
CA ARG A 256 -3.82 -9.29 -33.87
C ARG A 256 -3.83 -8.13 -32.89
N THR A 257 -3.00 -8.17 -31.84
CA THR A 257 -2.90 -7.05 -30.88
C THR A 257 -2.42 -5.76 -31.57
N ARG A 258 -1.54 -5.88 -32.56
CA ARG A 258 -1.04 -4.75 -33.36
C ARG A 258 -2.09 -4.24 -34.34
N GLU A 259 -2.69 -5.14 -35.13
CA GLU A 259 -3.71 -4.79 -36.15
C GLU A 259 -4.93 -4.10 -35.54
N GLU A 260 -5.42 -4.63 -34.42
CA GLU A 260 -6.61 -4.11 -33.74
C GLU A 260 -6.31 -2.91 -32.84
N GLY A 261 -5.02 -2.54 -32.69
CA GLY A 261 -4.58 -1.41 -31.87
C GLY A 261 -4.85 -1.56 -30.37
N TRP A 262 -5.13 -2.76 -29.85
CA TRP A 262 -5.49 -2.96 -28.44
C TRP A 262 -4.40 -2.51 -27.46
N ALA A 263 -3.13 -2.50 -27.87
CA ALA A 263 -2.04 -1.98 -27.06
C ALA A 263 -2.24 -0.51 -26.66
N ARG A 264 -3.02 0.28 -27.43
CA ARG A 264 -3.33 1.69 -27.12
C ARG A 264 -4.25 1.85 -25.92
N ASP A 265 -5.01 0.82 -25.49
CA ASP A 265 -5.78 0.88 -24.25
C ASP A 265 -4.81 0.97 -23.06
N PRO A 266 -4.75 2.11 -22.33
CA PRO A 266 -3.83 2.29 -21.21
C PRO A 266 -4.13 1.33 -20.05
N GLN A 267 -5.34 0.78 -19.99
CA GLN A 267 -5.78 -0.17 -18.96
C GLN A 267 -5.72 -1.64 -19.42
N LEU A 268 -5.11 -1.92 -20.58
CA LEU A 268 -4.99 -3.28 -21.11
C LEU A 268 -4.28 -4.18 -20.09
N SER A 269 -4.94 -5.30 -19.78
CA SER A 269 -4.48 -6.34 -18.86
C SER A 269 -4.51 -7.69 -19.55
N LEU A 270 -3.78 -8.66 -19.01
CA LEU A 270 -3.74 -10.02 -19.54
C LEU A 270 -5.15 -10.62 -19.67
N ASP A 271 -6.03 -10.39 -18.70
CA ASP A 271 -7.43 -10.82 -18.72
C ASP A 271 -8.26 -10.16 -19.84
N ARG A 272 -8.08 -8.85 -20.05
CA ARG A 272 -8.75 -8.15 -21.17
C ARG A 272 -8.25 -8.67 -22.52
N LEU A 273 -6.94 -8.81 -22.70
CA LEU A 273 -6.37 -9.32 -23.94
C LEU A 273 -6.80 -10.78 -24.19
N ALA A 274 -6.87 -11.61 -23.15
CA ALA A 274 -7.34 -12.98 -23.27
C ALA A 274 -8.79 -13.02 -23.79
N ARG A 275 -9.67 -12.17 -23.24
CA ARG A 275 -11.05 -12.02 -23.74
C ARG A 275 -11.09 -11.55 -25.20
N HIS A 276 -10.30 -10.56 -25.58
CA HIS A 276 -10.21 -10.08 -26.98
C HIS A 276 -9.76 -11.21 -27.93
N MET A 277 -8.91 -12.12 -27.45
CA MET A 277 -8.41 -13.26 -28.22
C MET A 277 -9.31 -14.50 -28.16
N GLY A 278 -10.39 -14.50 -27.36
CA GLY A 278 -11.18 -15.70 -27.11
C GLY A 278 -10.39 -16.81 -26.39
N LEU A 279 -9.33 -16.44 -25.68
CA LEU A 279 -8.47 -17.34 -24.91
C LEU A 279 -8.77 -17.23 -23.42
N ASN A 280 -8.38 -18.25 -22.66
CA ASN A 280 -8.25 -18.08 -21.21
C ASN A 280 -6.89 -17.46 -20.85
N ARG A 281 -6.77 -17.00 -19.59
CA ARG A 281 -5.60 -16.29 -19.09
C ARG A 281 -4.34 -17.16 -19.10
N ALA A 282 -4.44 -18.42 -18.67
CA ALA A 282 -3.34 -19.39 -18.72
C ALA A 282 -2.76 -19.54 -20.13
N TYR A 283 -3.64 -19.68 -21.14
CA TYR A 283 -3.27 -19.85 -22.54
C TYR A 283 -2.53 -18.65 -23.09
N LEU A 284 -3.05 -17.44 -22.86
CA LEU A 284 -2.40 -16.22 -23.31
C LEU A 284 -1.06 -16.02 -22.61
N SER A 285 -1.00 -16.29 -21.29
CA SER A 285 0.25 -16.20 -20.54
C SER A 285 1.33 -17.13 -21.09
N ARG A 286 0.98 -18.38 -21.42
CA ARG A 286 1.90 -19.34 -22.05
C ARG A 286 2.29 -18.92 -23.47
N ALA A 287 1.35 -18.47 -24.29
CA ALA A 287 1.65 -18.01 -25.65
C ALA A 287 2.70 -16.89 -25.64
N LEU A 288 2.64 -15.97 -24.66
CA LEU A 288 3.62 -14.91 -24.51
C LEU A 288 4.94 -15.42 -23.92
N ASN A 289 4.90 -16.15 -22.80
CA ASN A 289 6.10 -16.59 -22.08
C ASN A 289 6.86 -17.69 -22.82
N GLU A 290 6.19 -18.76 -23.26
CA GLU A 290 6.79 -19.90 -23.96
C GLU A 290 6.92 -19.63 -25.46
N GLY A 291 5.95 -18.96 -26.07
CA GLY A 291 5.94 -18.69 -27.50
C GLY A 291 6.83 -17.53 -27.95
N LEU A 292 6.83 -16.42 -27.19
CA LEU A 292 7.58 -15.21 -27.51
C LEU A 292 8.73 -14.91 -26.54
N GLY A 293 8.89 -15.69 -25.46
CA GLY A 293 9.92 -15.45 -24.46
C GLY A 293 9.71 -14.16 -23.65
N THR A 294 8.49 -13.63 -23.58
CA THR A 294 8.22 -12.33 -22.95
C THR A 294 6.97 -12.33 -22.07
N GLY A 295 6.99 -11.56 -20.99
CA GLY A 295 5.82 -11.34 -20.15
C GLY A 295 4.85 -10.32 -20.76
N PHE A 296 3.58 -10.36 -20.38
CA PHE A 296 2.53 -9.48 -20.92
C PHE A 296 2.88 -7.99 -20.91
N SER A 297 3.39 -7.46 -19.80
CA SER A 297 3.72 -6.03 -19.71
C SER A 297 4.85 -5.65 -20.66
N ALA A 298 5.88 -6.49 -20.77
CA ALA A 298 6.99 -6.28 -21.70
C ALA A 298 6.53 -6.37 -23.16
N PHE A 299 5.68 -7.36 -23.47
CA PHE A 299 5.03 -7.50 -24.78
C PHE A 299 4.24 -6.25 -25.17
N VAL A 300 3.30 -5.80 -24.33
CA VAL A 300 2.48 -4.61 -24.63
C VAL A 300 3.36 -3.37 -24.75
N ASN A 301 4.29 -3.15 -23.81
CA ASN A 301 5.15 -1.97 -23.84
C ASN A 301 6.11 -1.96 -25.03
N ALA A 302 6.50 -3.13 -25.56
CA ALA A 302 7.27 -3.22 -26.81
C ALA A 302 6.43 -2.73 -27.99
N LEU A 303 5.17 -3.19 -28.12
CA LEU A 303 4.24 -2.72 -29.16
C LEU A 303 3.98 -1.21 -29.06
N ARG A 304 3.79 -0.68 -27.84
CA ARG A 304 3.63 0.77 -27.63
C ARG A 304 4.88 1.56 -28.01
N SER A 305 6.07 1.02 -27.72
CA SER A 305 7.33 1.66 -28.12
C SER A 305 7.52 1.64 -29.64
N GLU A 306 7.12 0.56 -30.31
CA GLU A 306 7.08 0.46 -31.78
C GLU A 306 6.16 1.50 -32.41
N GLU A 307 5.00 1.76 -31.80
CA GLU A 307 4.07 2.79 -32.26
C GLU A 307 4.69 4.19 -32.21
N VAL A 308 5.34 4.52 -31.08
CA VAL A 308 6.02 5.81 -30.92
C VAL A 308 7.18 5.93 -31.91
N ALA A 309 8.01 4.88 -32.06
CA ALA A 309 9.11 4.88 -33.01
C ALA A 309 8.62 5.08 -34.45
N ARG A 310 7.54 4.40 -34.86
CA ARG A 310 6.93 4.56 -36.19
C ARG A 310 6.42 5.99 -36.42
N SER A 311 5.86 6.61 -35.39
CA SER A 311 5.40 8.00 -35.45
C SER A 311 6.58 8.97 -35.63
N LEU A 312 7.70 8.71 -34.94
CA LEU A 312 8.94 9.48 -35.11
C LEU A 312 9.55 9.29 -36.50
N GLU A 313 9.61 8.06 -37.00
CA GLU A 313 10.11 7.73 -38.35
C GLU A 313 9.25 8.36 -39.46
N ALA A 314 7.96 8.56 -39.20
CA ALA A 314 7.06 9.28 -40.09
C ALA A 314 7.22 10.83 -40.04
N GLY A 315 8.16 11.35 -39.25
CA GLY A 315 8.43 12.79 -39.14
C GLY A 315 7.49 13.54 -38.20
N SER A 316 6.93 12.88 -37.17
CA SER A 316 6.07 13.56 -36.20
C SER A 316 6.85 14.52 -35.29
N ASP A 317 6.48 15.80 -35.34
CA ASP A 317 6.97 16.86 -34.44
C ASP A 317 6.25 16.91 -33.08
N THR A 318 5.23 16.06 -32.88
CA THR A 318 4.44 15.99 -31.65
C THR A 318 5.34 15.76 -30.43
N MET A 319 4.98 16.28 -29.25
CA MET A 319 5.78 16.08 -28.04
C MET A 319 5.90 14.58 -27.72
N LEU A 320 7.10 14.11 -27.37
CA LEU A 320 7.36 12.69 -27.05
C LEU A 320 6.42 12.13 -25.97
N LEU A 321 6.03 12.97 -25.01
CA LEU A 321 5.10 12.56 -23.97
C LEU A 321 3.69 12.32 -24.54
N ASP A 322 3.23 13.16 -25.46
CA ASP A 322 1.91 13.04 -26.07
C ASP A 322 1.85 11.79 -26.94
N LEU A 323 2.87 11.54 -27.76
CA LEU A 323 3.01 10.28 -28.52
C LEU A 323 2.99 9.05 -27.60
N ALA A 324 3.65 9.13 -26.44
CA ALA A 324 3.64 8.04 -25.48
C ALA A 324 2.25 7.83 -24.85
N LEU A 325 1.54 8.91 -24.51
CA LEU A 325 0.19 8.84 -23.97
C LEU A 325 -0.80 8.28 -25.00
N GLU A 326 -0.70 8.71 -26.26
CA GLU A 326 -1.50 8.20 -27.40
C GLU A 326 -1.21 6.72 -27.68
N ALA A 327 0.04 6.29 -27.53
CA ALA A 327 0.41 4.88 -27.59
C ALA A 327 -0.08 4.07 -26.38
N GLY A 328 -0.68 4.71 -25.36
CA GLY A 328 -1.28 4.04 -24.20
C GLY A 328 -0.36 3.90 -22.99
N PHE A 329 0.80 4.57 -22.93
CA PHE A 329 1.63 4.55 -21.72
C PHE A 329 0.97 5.30 -20.56
N ALA A 330 0.87 4.67 -19.39
CA ALA A 330 0.32 5.32 -18.20
C ALA A 330 1.23 6.40 -17.57
N SER A 331 2.52 6.44 -17.92
CA SER A 331 3.45 7.46 -17.41
C SER A 331 4.72 7.60 -18.25
N LYS A 332 5.31 8.80 -18.25
CA LYS A 332 6.62 9.11 -18.85
C LYS A 332 7.73 8.14 -18.43
N ALA A 333 7.75 7.75 -17.15
CA ALA A 333 8.80 6.91 -16.62
C ALA A 333 8.63 5.43 -17.01
N THR A 334 7.41 4.95 -17.27
CA THR A 334 7.20 3.63 -17.89
C THR A 334 7.64 3.66 -19.36
N PHE A 335 7.24 4.70 -20.10
CA PHE A 335 7.63 4.92 -21.49
C PHE A 335 9.14 4.94 -21.68
N ASN A 336 9.86 5.83 -20.99
CA ASN A 336 11.31 5.97 -21.16
C ASN A 336 12.05 4.64 -20.92
N ARG A 337 11.64 3.89 -19.90
CA ARG A 337 12.25 2.60 -19.56
C ARG A 337 11.96 1.55 -20.62
N ALA A 338 10.72 1.45 -21.08
CA ALA A 338 10.32 0.49 -22.11
C ALA A 338 11.00 0.79 -23.46
N PHE A 339 11.05 2.07 -23.85
CA PHE A 339 11.68 2.50 -25.08
C PHE A 339 13.19 2.24 -25.06
N MET A 340 13.86 2.58 -23.95
CA MET A 340 15.28 2.26 -23.74
C MET A 340 15.54 0.75 -23.80
N GLN A 341 14.68 -0.06 -23.18
CA GLN A 341 14.81 -1.51 -23.21
C GLN A 341 14.64 -2.08 -24.62
N ARG A 342 13.77 -1.49 -25.46
CA ARG A 342 13.50 -1.94 -26.82
C ARG A 342 14.55 -1.49 -27.83
N TYR A 343 14.98 -0.23 -27.75
CA TYR A 343 15.83 0.42 -28.77
C TYR A 343 17.26 0.71 -28.32
N GLY A 344 17.61 0.42 -27.06
CA GLY A 344 18.95 0.65 -26.50
C GLY A 344 19.32 2.12 -26.31
N MET A 345 18.39 3.06 -26.54
CA MET A 345 18.61 4.50 -26.39
C MET A 345 17.34 5.22 -25.91
N SER A 346 17.50 6.45 -25.44
CA SER A 346 16.36 7.26 -24.98
C SER A 346 15.48 7.71 -26.16
N PRO A 347 14.17 7.95 -25.96
CA PRO A 347 13.30 8.45 -27.03
C PRO A 347 13.78 9.77 -27.65
N SER A 348 14.34 10.67 -26.85
CA SER A 348 14.94 11.92 -27.33
C SER A 348 16.18 11.70 -28.18
N THR A 349 17.02 10.73 -27.81
CA THR A 349 18.20 10.34 -28.61
C THR A 349 17.76 9.69 -29.93
N TYR A 350 16.70 8.87 -29.90
CA TYR A 350 16.15 8.24 -31.10
C TYR A 350 15.64 9.28 -32.09
N ARG A 351 14.84 10.25 -31.63
CA ARG A 351 14.37 11.37 -32.47
C ARG A 351 15.53 12.15 -33.09
N ALA A 352 16.51 12.56 -32.28
CA ALA A 352 17.65 13.32 -32.77
C ALA A 352 18.47 12.58 -33.85
N ARG A 353 18.48 11.24 -33.86
CA ARG A 353 19.13 10.42 -34.90
C ARG A 353 18.33 10.33 -36.21
N LEU A 354 17.03 10.58 -36.17
CA LEU A 354 16.19 10.61 -37.37
C LEU A 354 16.23 11.99 -38.04
N GLU A 355 16.50 13.04 -37.25
CA GLU A 355 16.63 14.43 -37.71
C GLU A 355 18.05 14.76 -38.23
N SER A 356 19.03 13.88 -37.98
CA SER A 356 20.41 13.96 -38.47
C SER A 356 20.60 13.20 -39.78
#